data_AF-A0A2V9L945-F1
#
_entry.id   AF-A0A2V9L945-F1
#
_cell.length_a   1.000
_cell.length_b   1.000
_cell.length_c   1.000
_cell.angle_alpha   90.00
_cell.angle_beta   90.00
_cell.angle_gamma   90.00
#
_symmetry.space_group_name_H-M   'P 1'
#
loop_
_entity.id
_entity.type
_entity.pdbx_description
1 polymer ?
#
loop_
_entity_poly.entity_id
_entity_poly.type
_entity_poly.pdbx_seq_one_letter_code
_entity_poly.pdbx_strand_id
1 'polypeptide(L)'
;MVMSVERPSTKQKGPAGYQPKRATQEPGGTETKMKGSEISTPTPARHPLFLPFMWGAIALGFGAIGYAVYELFNTPFSYAWILLASVTVLCSPFTIKIPGTNSKISISDTFFFTNVVLYGTPAGIITAALDALVSSLRRGRSRKRLEYALFNLATMAFSALAGGTVFFHMIGRGGLAGPPAPTAQGIFLPLGVLALLHYLLNSGSVAAIVALESGKKIRTVWQESFLWTSITYFAGAGAAGFISVGLRGLSPLMLGVILPVLVATYFTYKTYLDKVTELNSALHQVNNLAYYDSLTNLPNRLLFTEHLNQALADAERDNQQVAVMFLDLDRFKRINDTFGHGLGDLLLKVVGDRLSASLRCGDVPSGDPRPGTAISLGRFGGD
;
A
#
# COMPACT_ATOMS: atom_id res chain seq x y z
N MET A 1 -0.52 11.76 5.77
CA MET A 1 -0.75 10.99 4.50
C MET A 1 -0.88 11.96 3.33
N VAL A 2 -0.24 11.67 2.19
CA VAL A 2 -0.12 12.57 1.03
C VAL A 2 -0.69 11.89 -0.22
N MET A 3 -1.57 12.59 -0.94
CA MET A 3 -2.17 12.13 -2.20
C MET A 3 -1.08 11.80 -3.23
N SER A 4 -1.05 10.55 -3.70
CA SER A 4 -0.13 10.09 -4.76
C SER A 4 -0.86 10.12 -6.09
N VAL A 5 -0.29 10.80 -7.10
CA VAL A 5 -0.68 10.57 -8.51
C VAL A 5 0.01 9.29 -8.97
N GLU A 6 -0.30 8.17 -8.33
CA GLU A 6 -0.09 6.88 -8.98
C GLU A 6 -1.47 6.47 -9.50
N ARG A 7 -1.58 6.41 -10.83
CA ARG A 7 -2.64 5.63 -11.48
C ARG A 7 -2.70 4.28 -10.76
N PRO A 8 -3.89 3.67 -10.57
CA PRO A 8 -3.96 2.31 -10.03
C PRO A 8 -2.99 1.44 -10.83
N SER A 9 -1.93 1.03 -10.15
CA SER A 9 -0.85 0.27 -10.75
C SER A 9 -1.36 -1.15 -10.92
N THR A 10 -1.85 -1.47 -12.11
CA THR A 10 -1.84 -2.84 -12.64
C THR A 10 -0.39 -3.27 -12.83
N LYS A 11 0.32 -3.54 -11.73
CA LYS A 11 1.65 -4.17 -11.77
C LYS A 11 1.66 -5.33 -10.78
N GLN A 12 1.49 -6.53 -11.31
CA GLN A 12 1.99 -7.75 -10.70
C GLN A 12 3.49 -7.58 -10.45
N LYS A 13 3.92 -7.76 -9.19
CA LYS A 13 5.33 -7.89 -8.84
C LYS A 13 5.72 -9.35 -9.04
N GLY A 14 6.67 -9.62 -9.94
CA GLY A 14 7.36 -10.90 -10.01
C GLY A 14 8.19 -11.16 -8.73
N PRO A 15 8.44 -12.43 -8.39
CA PRO A 15 9.19 -12.80 -7.20
C PRO A 15 10.68 -12.43 -7.34
N ALA A 16 11.29 -12.08 -6.21
CA ALA A 16 12.70 -11.71 -6.10
C ALA A 16 13.58 -12.95 -5.90
N GLY A 17 14.64 -13.07 -6.69
CA GLY A 17 15.77 -13.95 -6.39
C GLY A 17 16.67 -14.23 -7.59
N TYR A 18 17.97 -13.97 -7.41
CA TYR A 18 19.12 -14.42 -8.20
C TYR A 18 19.74 -13.41 -9.20
N GLN A 19 20.99 -13.02 -8.93
CA GLN A 19 21.90 -12.32 -9.85
C GLN A 19 23.10 -13.24 -10.14
N PRO A 20 23.63 -13.20 -11.38
CA PRO A 20 25.08 -13.03 -11.49
C PRO A 20 25.57 -12.10 -12.62
N LYS A 21 26.61 -11.32 -12.24
CA LYS A 21 27.83 -10.80 -12.92
C LYS A 21 27.85 -10.39 -14.41
N ARG A 22 28.43 -9.18 -14.59
CA ARG A 22 28.91 -8.50 -15.81
C ARG A 22 29.89 -9.31 -16.68
N ALA A 23 29.82 -9.15 -18.01
CA ALA A 23 30.99 -8.93 -18.87
C ALA A 23 30.61 -8.33 -20.26
N THR A 24 31.24 -7.19 -20.57
CA THR A 24 31.73 -6.67 -21.87
C THR A 24 30.82 -6.38 -23.08
N GLN A 25 30.99 -5.15 -23.58
CA GLN A 25 30.47 -4.48 -24.77
C GLN A 25 30.93 -5.11 -26.10
N GLU A 26 30.15 -4.96 -27.19
CA GLU A 26 30.53 -4.16 -28.39
C GLU A 26 29.40 -4.11 -29.47
N PRO A 27 29.47 -3.26 -30.54
CA PRO A 27 28.42 -2.27 -30.80
C PRO A 27 27.76 -2.34 -32.20
N GLY A 28 26.68 -1.55 -32.38
CA GLY A 28 26.33 -0.97 -33.67
C GLY A 28 25.06 -1.51 -34.33
N GLY A 29 24.01 -0.68 -34.39
CA GLY A 29 22.80 -0.95 -35.16
C GLY A 29 21.65 -0.02 -34.77
N THR A 30 21.53 1.11 -35.44
CA THR A 30 20.45 2.10 -35.31
C THR A 30 19.10 1.53 -35.75
N GLU A 31 18.14 1.41 -34.83
CA GLU A 31 16.73 1.16 -35.16
C GLU A 31 15.82 2.35 -34.84
N THR A 32 15.19 2.84 -35.90
CA THR A 32 14.21 3.92 -35.96
C THR A 32 12.89 3.48 -35.31
N LYS A 33 12.48 4.16 -34.24
CA LYS A 33 11.32 3.80 -33.42
C LYS A 33 10.01 4.37 -34.01
N MET A 34 9.21 3.53 -34.68
CA MET A 34 7.82 3.84 -35.04
C MET A 34 6.92 3.79 -33.78
N LYS A 35 6.14 4.84 -33.57
CA LYS A 35 5.39 5.14 -32.34
C LYS A 35 3.93 4.68 -32.51
N GLY A 36 3.58 3.53 -31.95
CA GLY A 36 2.20 3.04 -31.88
C GLY A 36 1.32 3.93 -31.00
N SER A 37 0.17 4.34 -31.52
CA SER A 37 -0.84 5.18 -30.89
C SER A 37 -1.68 4.41 -29.86
N GLU A 38 -1.57 4.76 -28.58
CA GLU A 38 -2.45 4.26 -27.51
C GLU A 38 -3.88 4.81 -27.67
N ILE A 39 -4.86 3.92 -27.75
CA ILE A 39 -6.29 4.27 -27.65
C ILE A 39 -6.57 4.66 -26.19
N SER A 40 -6.64 5.95 -25.92
CA SER A 40 -6.98 6.48 -24.60
C SER A 40 -8.49 6.40 -24.37
N THR A 41 -8.95 5.51 -23.48
CA THR A 41 -10.30 5.61 -22.92
C THR A 41 -10.46 6.97 -22.23
N PRO A 42 -11.51 7.76 -22.52
CA PRO A 42 -11.69 9.07 -21.91
C PRO A 42 -11.82 8.95 -20.40
N THR A 43 -11.00 9.72 -19.67
CA THR A 43 -11.08 9.79 -18.21
C THR A 43 -12.43 10.42 -17.86
N PRO A 44 -13.20 9.87 -16.89
CA PRO A 44 -14.47 10.46 -16.51
C PRO A 44 -14.28 11.94 -16.15
N ALA A 45 -15.20 12.79 -16.60
CA ALA A 45 -15.17 14.22 -16.32
C ALA A 45 -15.25 14.45 -14.80
N ARG A 46 -14.40 15.34 -14.28
CA ARG A 46 -14.38 15.69 -12.85
C ARG A 46 -15.73 16.26 -12.41
N HIS A 47 -16.16 15.96 -11.19
CA HIS A 47 -17.35 16.57 -10.62
C HIS A 47 -17.21 18.11 -10.58
N PRO A 48 -18.27 18.90 -10.84
CA PRO A 48 -18.18 20.37 -10.90
C PRO A 48 -17.64 21.02 -9.62
N LEU A 49 -17.89 20.39 -8.46
CA LEU A 49 -17.38 20.85 -7.16
C LEU A 49 -15.88 20.57 -6.93
N PHE A 50 -15.19 19.84 -7.83
CA PHE A 50 -13.77 19.51 -7.67
C PHE A 50 -12.88 20.76 -7.53
N LEU A 51 -12.99 21.69 -8.49
CA LEU A 51 -12.17 22.90 -8.49
C LEU A 51 -12.51 23.84 -7.31
N PRO A 52 -13.79 24.16 -7.04
CA PRO A 52 -14.16 24.97 -5.87
C PRO A 52 -13.65 24.38 -4.54
N PHE A 53 -13.80 23.06 -4.35
CA PHE A 53 -13.35 22.40 -3.13
C PHE A 53 -11.81 22.46 -2.99
N MET A 54 -11.09 22.17 -4.07
CA MET A 54 -9.63 22.20 -4.08
C MET A 54 -9.09 23.59 -3.74
N TRP A 55 -9.58 24.63 -4.43
CA TRP A 55 -9.12 25.99 -4.22
C TRP A 55 -9.55 26.56 -2.86
N GLY A 56 -10.75 26.20 -2.38
CA GLY A 56 -11.19 26.56 -1.02
C GLY A 56 -10.29 25.96 0.06
N ALA A 57 -9.94 24.68 -0.05
CA ALA A 57 -9.01 24.03 0.87
C ALA A 57 -7.61 24.66 0.81
N ILE A 58 -7.12 24.97 -0.39
CA ILE A 58 -5.84 25.68 -0.59
C ILE A 58 -5.86 27.04 0.11
N ALA A 59 -6.89 27.86 -0.12
CA ALA A 59 -6.99 29.19 0.48
C ALA A 59 -7.00 29.13 2.02
N LEU A 60 -7.79 28.22 2.61
CA LEU A 60 -7.83 28.02 4.07
C LEU A 60 -6.48 27.60 4.64
N GLY A 61 -5.81 26.65 3.99
CA GLY A 61 -4.51 26.16 4.45
C GLY A 61 -3.39 27.20 4.33
N PHE A 62 -3.37 27.98 3.25
CA PHE A 62 -2.42 29.08 3.11
C PHE A 62 -2.71 30.22 4.09
N GLY A 63 -3.97 30.48 4.43
CA GLY A 63 -4.34 31.37 5.54
C GLY A 63 -3.78 30.87 6.88
N ALA A 64 -3.88 29.57 7.17
CA ALA A 64 -3.27 28.97 8.36
C ALA A 64 -1.74 29.11 8.39
N ILE A 65 -1.07 28.92 7.25
CA ILE A 65 0.37 29.13 7.12
C ILE A 65 0.74 30.60 7.35
N GLY A 66 0.00 31.54 6.75
CA GLY A 66 0.21 32.97 6.93
C GLY A 66 0.07 33.39 8.39
N TYR A 67 -0.97 32.89 9.08
CA TYR A 67 -1.14 33.06 10.52
C TYR A 67 0.06 32.51 11.31
N ALA A 68 0.48 31.27 11.02
CA ALA A 68 1.61 30.66 11.69
C ALA A 68 2.93 31.45 11.50
N VAL A 69 3.19 31.93 10.28
CA VAL A 69 4.35 32.76 9.97
C VAL A 69 4.29 34.07 10.74
N TYR A 70 3.13 34.76 10.74
CA TYR A 70 2.93 35.99 11.48
C TYR A 70 3.21 35.80 12.99
N GLU A 71 2.64 34.76 13.61
CA GLU A 71 2.89 34.45 15.02
C GLU A 71 4.37 34.17 15.29
N LEU A 72 5.02 33.36 14.45
CA LEU A 72 6.44 32.98 14.59
C LEU A 72 7.40 34.18 14.52
N PHE A 73 7.05 35.22 13.76
CA PHE A 73 7.85 36.45 13.69
C PHE A 73 7.58 37.44 14.82
N ASN A 74 6.35 37.48 15.35
CA ASN A 74 5.93 38.50 16.30
C ASN A 74 5.98 38.06 17.77
N THR A 75 6.16 36.76 18.04
CA THR A 75 6.30 36.25 19.40
C THR A 75 7.66 35.56 19.59
N PRO A 76 8.31 35.71 20.75
CA PRO A 76 9.61 35.10 21.00
C PRO A 76 9.48 33.57 21.06
N PHE A 77 9.99 32.89 20.04
CA PHE A 77 10.02 31.43 19.95
C PHE A 77 11.42 30.85 20.18
N SER A 78 11.47 29.67 20.81
CA SER A 78 12.68 28.87 20.83
C SER A 78 12.94 28.28 19.44
N TYR A 79 14.13 28.51 18.87
CA TYR A 79 14.52 27.93 17.57
C TYR A 79 14.57 26.39 17.55
N ALA A 80 14.44 25.71 18.70
CA ALA A 80 14.45 24.25 18.78
C ALA A 80 13.27 23.59 18.03
N TRP A 81 12.17 24.31 17.79
CA TRP A 81 11.08 23.80 16.94
C TRP A 81 11.52 23.53 15.49
N ILE A 82 12.51 24.27 14.99
CA ILE A 82 13.06 24.10 13.63
C ILE A 82 13.81 22.78 13.52
N LEU A 83 14.53 22.39 14.57
CA LEU A 83 15.23 21.11 14.63
C LEU A 83 14.22 19.96 14.55
N LEU A 84 13.13 20.04 15.32
CA LEU A 84 12.08 19.04 15.29
C LEU A 84 11.35 19.00 13.94
N ALA A 85 11.06 20.16 13.35
CA ALA A 85 10.50 20.24 11.99
C ALA A 85 11.44 19.61 10.94
N SER A 86 12.74 19.84 11.06
CA SER A 86 13.76 19.26 10.18
C SER A 86 13.81 17.74 10.32
N VAL A 87 13.80 17.23 11.55
CA VAL A 87 13.73 15.78 11.82
C VAL A 87 12.45 15.17 11.24
N THR A 88 11.29 15.81 11.40
CA THR A 88 10.03 15.37 10.78
C THR A 88 10.18 15.18 9.27
N VAL A 89 10.74 16.18 8.57
CA VAL A 89 10.94 16.15 7.11
C VAL A 89 11.98 15.08 6.68
N LEU A 90 13.03 14.89 7.48
CA LEU A 90 14.05 13.86 7.26
C LEU A 90 13.49 12.45 7.49
N CYS A 91 12.58 12.27 8.46
CA CYS A 91 11.92 11.01 8.77
C CYS A 91 10.74 10.68 7.83
N SER A 92 10.16 11.69 7.18
CA SER A 92 9.08 11.59 6.18
C SER A 92 9.21 10.48 5.10
N PRO A 93 10.39 10.19 4.52
CA PRO A 93 10.54 9.12 3.53
C PRO A 93 10.64 7.72 4.16
N PHE A 94 10.94 7.63 5.47
CA PHE A 94 11.10 6.38 6.19
C PHE A 94 9.73 5.90 6.67
N THR A 95 8.98 5.29 5.77
CA THR A 95 7.65 4.75 6.04
C THR A 95 7.64 3.23 5.90
N ILE A 96 7.03 2.53 6.86
CA ILE A 96 6.91 1.08 6.82
C ILE A 96 5.58 0.73 6.13
N LYS A 97 5.63 0.00 5.01
CA LYS A 97 4.40 -0.45 4.32
C LYS A 97 3.70 -1.49 5.18
N ILE A 98 2.41 -1.31 5.43
CA ILE A 98 1.59 -2.29 6.14
C ILE A 98 1.27 -3.43 5.16
N PRO A 99 1.67 -4.69 5.43
CA PRO A 99 1.36 -5.83 4.58
C PRO A 99 -0.15 -5.95 4.32
N GLY A 100 -0.53 -6.19 3.07
CA GLY A 100 -1.94 -6.39 2.69
C GLY A 100 -2.80 -5.12 2.57
N THR A 101 -2.24 -3.93 2.82
CA THR A 101 -2.92 -2.65 2.56
C THR A 101 -2.06 -1.73 1.66
N ASN A 102 -2.67 -0.66 1.16
CA ASN A 102 -1.95 0.43 0.49
C ASN A 102 -1.39 1.46 1.48
N SER A 103 -1.58 1.25 2.78
CA SER A 103 -1.21 2.18 3.84
C SER A 103 0.23 1.99 4.30
N LYS A 104 0.83 3.07 4.79
CA LYS A 104 2.20 3.11 5.31
C LYS A 104 2.21 3.79 6.68
N ILE A 105 2.97 3.25 7.61
CA ILE A 105 3.19 3.83 8.94
C ILE A 105 4.27 4.91 8.80
N SER A 106 3.99 6.13 9.26
CA SER A 106 4.95 7.23 9.28
C SER A 106 5.50 7.46 10.69
N ILE A 107 6.82 7.57 10.79
CA ILE A 107 7.51 8.00 12.02
C ILE A 107 7.39 9.53 12.19
N SER A 108 7.13 10.26 11.10
CA SER A 108 7.01 11.73 11.13
C SER A 108 5.84 12.22 11.98
N ASP A 109 4.76 11.43 12.12
CA ASP A 109 3.57 11.79 12.88
C ASP A 109 3.93 12.09 14.36
N THR A 110 4.82 11.31 14.96
CA THR A 110 5.30 11.53 16.34
C THR A 110 5.96 12.90 16.49
N PHE A 111 6.89 13.23 15.60
CA PHE A 111 7.64 14.50 15.67
C PHE A 111 6.75 15.70 15.37
N PHE A 112 5.78 15.56 14.47
CA PHE A 112 4.75 16.57 14.25
C PHE A 112 3.97 16.87 15.54
N PHE A 113 3.40 15.85 16.18
CA PHE A 113 2.62 16.05 17.42
C PHE A 113 3.51 16.60 18.54
N THR A 114 4.74 16.11 18.68
CA THR A 114 5.71 16.67 19.63
C THR A 114 5.95 18.17 19.37
N ASN A 115 6.03 18.59 18.10
CA ASN A 115 6.27 20.00 17.77
C ASN A 115 5.08 20.89 18.13
N VAL A 116 3.86 20.43 17.82
CA VAL A 116 2.62 21.12 18.24
C VAL A 116 2.61 21.27 19.76
N VAL A 117 2.83 20.18 20.50
CA VAL A 117 2.71 20.15 21.96
C VAL A 117 3.77 21.02 22.64
N LEU A 118 5.03 20.89 22.25
CA LEU A 118 6.13 21.59 22.91
C LEU A 118 6.22 23.06 22.50
N TYR A 119 6.04 23.36 21.22
CA TYR A 119 6.35 24.67 20.66
C TYR A 119 5.15 25.43 20.12
N GLY A 120 3.95 24.87 20.20
CA GLY A 120 2.72 25.57 19.86
C GLY A 120 2.17 25.27 18.47
N THR A 121 0.94 25.70 18.25
CA THR A 121 0.21 25.55 16.99
C THR A 121 0.96 26.14 15.80
N PRO A 122 1.57 27.35 15.87
CA PRO A 122 2.31 27.92 14.73
C PRO A 122 3.44 27.02 14.23
N ALA A 123 4.27 26.49 15.14
CA ALA A 123 5.34 25.56 14.78
C ALA A 123 4.80 24.25 14.18
N GLY A 124 3.71 23.73 14.74
CA GLY A 124 3.01 22.55 14.23
C GLY A 124 2.47 22.71 12.80
N ILE A 125 1.86 23.87 12.49
CA ILE A 125 1.33 24.19 11.16
C ILE A 125 2.44 24.14 10.11
N ILE A 126 3.56 24.83 10.37
CA ILE A 126 4.70 24.86 9.43
C ILE A 126 5.30 23.46 9.27
N THR A 127 5.42 22.71 10.36
CA THR A 127 5.94 21.34 10.33
C THR A 127 5.10 20.41 9.47
N ALA A 128 3.78 20.42 9.66
CA ALA A 128 2.84 19.61 8.89
C ALA A 128 2.85 20.01 7.40
N ALA A 129 2.86 21.32 7.12
CA ALA A 129 2.92 21.85 5.77
C ALA A 129 4.19 21.39 5.03
N LEU A 130 5.36 21.51 5.67
CA LEU A 130 6.65 21.10 5.11
C LEU A 130 6.73 19.58 4.91
N ASP A 131 6.29 18.78 5.89
CA ASP A 131 6.26 17.33 5.78
C ASP A 131 5.41 16.90 4.57
N ALA A 132 4.20 17.46 4.45
CA ALA A 132 3.29 17.18 3.35
C ALA A 132 3.85 17.60 1.98
N LEU A 133 4.46 18.78 1.90
CA LEU A 133 5.08 19.27 0.67
C LEU A 133 6.22 18.34 0.23
N VAL A 134 7.14 18.02 1.14
CA VAL A 134 8.29 17.17 0.83
C VAL A 134 7.85 15.76 0.46
N SER A 135 6.90 15.18 1.19
CA SER A 135 6.30 13.89 0.85
C SER A 135 5.61 13.90 -0.52
N SER A 136 5.00 15.02 -0.92
CA SER A 136 4.35 15.19 -2.23
C SER A 136 5.40 15.35 -3.35
N LEU A 137 6.48 16.09 -3.07
CA LEU A 137 7.52 16.39 -4.04
C LEU A 137 8.51 15.23 -4.28
N ARG A 138 8.47 14.18 -3.47
CA ARG A 138 9.33 13.00 -3.71
C ARG A 138 8.78 12.05 -4.78
N ARG A 139 7.51 12.19 -5.20
CA ARG A 139 6.82 11.23 -6.09
C ARG A 139 6.68 11.75 -7.53
N GLY A 140 7.68 11.52 -8.39
CA GLY A 140 7.63 11.64 -9.88
C GLY A 140 7.40 13.04 -10.51
N ARG A 141 7.79 13.28 -11.77
CA ARG A 141 7.69 14.62 -12.42
C ARG A 141 6.41 14.75 -13.28
N SER A 142 5.38 15.44 -12.81
CA SER A 142 4.18 15.80 -13.62
C SER A 142 3.54 17.10 -13.15
N ARG A 143 2.93 17.89 -14.05
CA ARG A 143 2.26 19.17 -13.72
C ARG A 143 1.08 19.00 -12.74
N LYS A 144 0.34 17.88 -12.83
CA LYS A 144 -0.72 17.52 -11.86
C LYS A 144 -0.19 17.39 -10.42
N ARG A 145 1.12 17.14 -10.25
CA ARG A 145 1.75 17.01 -8.93
C ARG A 145 1.69 18.30 -8.13
N LEU A 146 1.80 19.46 -8.77
CA LEU A 146 1.85 20.73 -8.04
C LEU A 146 0.50 21.05 -7.40
N GLU A 147 -0.60 20.85 -8.13
CA GLU A 147 -1.96 21.03 -7.60
C GLU A 147 -2.20 20.17 -6.35
N TYR A 148 -1.92 18.87 -6.43
CA TYR A 148 -2.09 17.98 -5.26
C TYR A 148 -1.07 18.25 -4.15
N ALA A 149 0.15 18.66 -4.47
CA ALA A 149 1.14 19.02 -3.45
C ALA A 149 0.68 20.26 -2.66
N LEU A 150 0.18 21.28 -3.34
CA LEU A 150 -0.39 22.49 -2.72
C LEU A 150 -1.62 22.15 -1.90
N PHE A 151 -2.51 21.31 -2.43
CA PHE A 151 -3.68 20.83 -1.69
C PHE A 151 -3.29 20.08 -0.41
N ASN A 152 -2.39 19.09 -0.50
CA ASN A 152 -1.94 18.31 0.66
C ASN A 152 -1.25 19.20 1.70
N LEU A 153 -0.38 20.12 1.27
CA LEU A 153 0.26 21.10 2.15
C LEU A 153 -0.79 21.94 2.87
N ALA A 154 -1.81 22.43 2.15
CA ALA A 154 -2.85 23.27 2.71
C ALA A 154 -3.76 22.51 3.70
N THR A 155 -4.21 21.30 3.36
CA THR A 155 -5.05 20.50 4.26
C THR A 155 -4.30 20.07 5.52
N MET A 156 -2.99 19.82 5.40
CA MET A 156 -2.12 19.53 6.55
C MET A 156 -1.95 20.74 7.47
N ALA A 157 -1.70 21.92 6.90
CA ALA A 157 -1.63 23.16 7.66
C ALA A 157 -2.95 23.48 8.38
N PHE A 158 -4.08 23.40 7.68
CA PHE A 158 -5.40 23.69 8.24
C PHE A 158 -5.78 22.70 9.35
N SER A 159 -5.57 21.40 9.13
CA SER A 159 -5.86 20.39 10.14
C SER A 159 -4.97 20.52 11.38
N ALA A 160 -3.71 20.94 11.22
CA ALA A 160 -2.82 21.26 12.34
C ALA A 160 -3.30 22.50 13.11
N LEU A 161 -3.75 23.55 12.42
CA LEU A 161 -4.36 24.73 13.05
C LEU A 161 -5.58 24.34 13.87
N ALA A 162 -6.56 23.65 13.26
CA ALA A 162 -7.79 23.27 13.92
C ALA A 162 -7.54 22.38 15.15
N GLY A 163 -6.72 21.35 14.99
CA GLY A 163 -6.37 20.45 16.10
C GLY A 163 -5.58 21.16 17.21
N GLY A 164 -4.58 21.97 16.84
CA GLY A 164 -3.72 22.68 17.80
C GLY A 164 -4.46 23.73 18.60
N THR A 165 -5.38 24.48 17.97
CA THR A 165 -6.24 25.44 18.66
C THR A 165 -7.12 24.76 19.71
N VAL A 166 -7.76 23.64 19.37
CA VAL A 166 -8.57 22.88 20.33
C VAL A 166 -7.71 22.32 21.46
N PHE A 167 -6.52 21.78 21.13
CA PHE A 167 -5.56 21.27 22.11
C PHE A 167 -5.20 22.32 23.17
N PHE A 168 -4.76 23.51 22.76
CA PHE A 168 -4.35 24.56 23.69
C PHE A 168 -5.53 25.22 24.40
N HIS A 169 -6.72 25.23 23.79
CA HIS A 169 -7.93 25.63 24.49
C HIS A 169 -8.26 24.68 25.64
N MET A 170 -8.11 23.36 25.44
CA MET A 170 -8.35 22.36 26.49
C MET A 170 -7.32 22.42 27.64
N ILE A 171 -6.06 22.75 27.33
CA ILE A 171 -5.00 22.83 28.34
C ILE A 171 -4.96 24.22 29.01
N GLY A 172 -5.56 25.24 28.40
CA GLY A 172 -5.66 26.60 28.94
C GLY A 172 -4.35 27.38 28.94
N ARG A 173 -3.35 26.97 28.13
CA ARG A 173 -2.06 27.67 27.97
C ARG A 173 -1.44 27.39 26.61
N GLY A 174 -0.32 28.04 26.29
CA GLY A 174 0.47 27.80 25.06
C GLY A 174 1.43 26.61 25.16
N GLY A 175 2.45 26.60 24.29
CA GLY A 175 3.43 25.51 24.16
C GLY A 175 4.08 25.05 25.48
N LEU A 176 4.31 23.75 25.59
CA LEU A 176 4.70 23.08 26.83
C LEU A 176 6.22 22.94 27.05
N ALA A 177 7.06 23.57 26.21
CA ALA A 177 8.52 23.55 26.37
C ALA A 177 9.02 24.29 27.64
N GLY A 178 8.22 25.22 28.19
CA GLY A 178 8.55 25.98 29.40
C GLY A 178 7.85 25.46 30.67
N PRO A 179 8.31 25.86 31.86
CA PRO A 179 7.67 25.51 33.13
C PRO A 179 6.26 26.15 33.26
N PRO A 180 5.33 25.52 34.00
CA PRO A 180 5.46 24.21 34.66
C PRO A 180 5.43 23.05 33.66
N ALA A 181 6.24 22.03 33.92
CA ALA A 181 6.27 20.81 33.11
C ALA A 181 4.86 20.22 33.02
N PRO A 182 4.47 19.72 31.84
CA PRO A 182 3.10 19.32 31.64
C PRO A 182 2.84 17.98 32.34
N THR A 183 1.73 17.89 33.06
CA THR A 183 1.36 16.66 33.77
C THR A 183 0.77 15.67 32.79
N ALA A 184 0.99 14.38 33.07
CA ALA A 184 0.48 13.33 32.24
C ALA A 184 -1.06 13.43 32.12
N GLN A 185 -1.77 13.60 33.24
CA GLN A 185 -3.24 13.69 33.26
C GLN A 185 -3.79 14.86 32.43
N GLY A 186 -3.02 15.95 32.28
CA GLY A 186 -3.43 17.12 31.52
C GLY A 186 -3.13 17.08 30.01
N ILE A 187 -2.32 16.13 29.52
CA ILE A 187 -1.92 16.12 28.09
C ILE A 187 -2.65 15.06 27.26
N PHE A 188 -2.79 13.83 27.76
CA PHE A 188 -3.14 12.70 26.88
C PHE A 188 -4.54 12.82 26.26
N LEU A 189 -5.54 13.32 27.00
CA LEU A 189 -6.88 13.54 26.47
C LEU A 189 -6.88 14.65 25.40
N PRO A 190 -6.40 15.88 25.67
CA PRO A 190 -6.24 16.90 24.63
C PRO A 190 -5.44 16.42 23.41
N LEU A 191 -4.38 15.64 23.64
CA LEU A 191 -3.53 15.10 22.58
C LEU A 191 -4.25 14.06 21.71
N GLY A 192 -5.11 13.23 22.31
CA GLY A 192 -6.01 12.35 21.59
C GLY A 192 -7.03 13.11 20.74
N VAL A 193 -7.57 14.22 21.26
CA VAL A 193 -8.48 15.12 20.50
C VAL A 193 -7.75 15.79 19.34
N LEU A 194 -6.52 16.29 19.57
CA LEU A 194 -5.63 16.81 18.52
C LEU A 194 -5.42 15.76 17.42
N ALA A 195 -5.06 14.54 17.78
CA ALA A 195 -4.84 13.44 16.83
C ALA A 195 -6.10 13.10 16.03
N LEU A 196 -7.25 13.04 16.70
CA LEU A 196 -8.54 12.76 16.07
C LEU A 196 -8.94 13.85 15.08
N LEU A 197 -8.89 15.12 15.48
CA LEU A 197 -9.23 16.25 14.61
C LEU A 197 -8.27 16.32 13.42
N HIS A 198 -6.97 16.17 13.67
CA HIS A 198 -5.96 16.17 12.62
C HIS A 198 -6.20 15.02 11.63
N TYR A 199 -6.48 13.81 12.14
CA TYR A 199 -6.83 12.64 11.33
C TYR A 199 -8.09 12.87 10.49
N LEU A 200 -9.21 13.24 11.11
CA LEU A 200 -10.50 13.39 10.43
C LEU A 200 -10.47 14.49 9.38
N LEU A 201 -9.93 15.66 9.71
CA LEU A 201 -9.88 16.79 8.77
C LEU A 201 -8.95 16.48 7.59
N ASN A 202 -7.76 15.93 7.86
CA ASN A 202 -6.83 15.63 6.78
C ASN A 202 -7.35 14.48 5.89
N SER A 203 -7.64 13.32 6.49
CA SER A 203 -8.07 12.15 5.73
C SER A 203 -9.42 12.34 5.06
N GLY A 204 -10.34 13.07 5.70
CA GLY A 204 -11.63 13.46 5.13
C GLY A 204 -11.47 14.39 3.93
N SER A 205 -10.57 15.37 4.01
CA SER A 205 -10.29 16.28 2.88
C SER A 205 -9.71 15.54 1.68
N VAL A 206 -8.75 14.62 1.91
CA VAL A 206 -8.16 13.81 0.84
C VAL A 206 -9.20 12.82 0.27
N ALA A 207 -10.02 12.20 1.12
CA ALA A 207 -11.10 11.33 0.65
C ALA A 207 -12.14 12.11 -0.18
N ALA A 208 -12.45 13.35 0.19
CA ALA A 208 -13.37 14.21 -0.54
C ALA A 208 -12.84 14.58 -1.93
N ILE A 209 -11.57 15.02 -2.04
CA ILE A 209 -11.00 15.38 -3.36
C ILE A 209 -10.91 14.15 -4.28
N VAL A 210 -10.53 12.98 -3.75
CA VAL A 210 -10.48 11.73 -4.50
C VAL A 210 -11.89 11.30 -4.95
N ALA A 211 -12.88 11.42 -4.07
CA ALA A 211 -14.27 11.10 -4.39
C ALA A 211 -14.83 12.00 -5.52
N LEU A 212 -14.53 13.30 -5.48
CA LEU A 212 -14.92 14.26 -6.53
C LEU A 212 -14.22 13.99 -7.87
N GLU A 213 -13.02 13.42 -7.85
CA GLU A 213 -12.30 13.02 -9.07
C GLU A 213 -12.74 11.67 -9.62
N SER A 214 -13.04 10.70 -8.75
CA SER A 214 -13.38 9.33 -9.15
C SER A 214 -14.88 9.06 -9.27
N GLY A 215 -15.74 10.03 -8.93
CA GLY A 215 -17.20 9.86 -8.90
C GLY A 215 -17.71 8.89 -7.82
N LYS A 216 -16.90 8.60 -6.80
CA LYS A 216 -17.26 7.68 -5.70
C LYS A 216 -17.87 8.44 -4.52
N LYS A 217 -18.55 7.74 -3.61
CA LYS A 217 -18.99 8.32 -2.33
C LYS A 217 -17.78 8.53 -1.41
N ILE A 218 -17.73 9.68 -0.72
CA ILE A 218 -16.64 10.02 0.22
C ILE A 218 -16.46 8.94 1.29
N ARG A 219 -17.56 8.44 1.87
CA ARG A 219 -17.53 7.39 2.89
C ARG A 219 -16.83 6.12 2.40
N THR A 220 -17.12 5.71 1.16
CA THR A 220 -16.50 4.53 0.55
C THR A 220 -15.00 4.72 0.39
N VAL A 221 -14.59 5.86 -0.17
CA VAL A 221 -13.16 6.20 -0.32
C VAL A 221 -12.45 6.25 1.03
N TRP A 222 -13.09 6.85 2.04
CA TRP A 222 -12.53 7.01 3.37
C TRP A 222 -12.36 5.66 4.10
N GLN A 223 -13.38 4.81 4.08
CA GLN A 223 -13.34 3.49 4.71
C GLN A 223 -12.32 2.55 4.04
N GLU A 224 -12.26 2.55 2.71
CA GLU A 224 -11.34 1.69 1.95
C GLU A 224 -9.87 2.11 2.09
N SER A 225 -9.60 3.43 2.10
CA SER A 225 -8.23 3.94 1.95
C SER A 225 -7.62 4.56 3.21
N PHE A 226 -8.43 5.04 4.15
CA PHE A 226 -7.94 5.92 5.22
C PHE A 226 -8.21 5.42 6.64
N LEU A 227 -9.17 4.52 6.85
CA LEU A 227 -9.52 4.02 8.18
C LEU A 227 -8.30 3.46 8.93
N TRP A 228 -7.44 2.73 8.22
CA TRP A 228 -6.20 2.15 8.75
C TRP A 228 -5.13 3.18 9.13
N THR A 229 -5.19 4.39 8.58
CA THR A 229 -4.22 5.44 8.91
C THR A 229 -4.50 6.09 10.26
N SER A 230 -5.70 5.94 10.83
CA SER A 230 -6.01 6.41 12.18
C SER A 230 -5.01 5.88 13.23
N ILE A 231 -4.61 4.61 13.10
CA ILE A 231 -3.67 3.95 14.02
C ILE A 231 -2.33 4.72 14.07
N THR A 232 -1.84 5.22 12.95
CA THR A 232 -0.54 5.93 12.90
C THR A 232 -0.62 7.28 13.61
N TYR A 233 -1.75 7.98 13.45
CA TYR A 233 -1.99 9.27 14.10
C TYR A 233 -2.08 9.10 15.62
N PHE A 234 -2.85 8.12 16.10
CA PHE A 234 -2.98 7.86 17.54
C PHE A 234 -1.68 7.31 18.15
N ALA A 235 -0.96 6.43 17.46
CA ALA A 235 0.34 5.94 17.91
C ALA A 235 1.37 7.09 17.99
N GLY A 236 1.42 7.95 16.97
CA GLY A 236 2.29 9.12 16.93
C GLY A 236 2.00 10.09 18.08
N ALA A 237 0.73 10.38 18.32
CA ALA A 237 0.28 11.23 19.42
C ALA A 237 0.60 10.63 20.79
N GLY A 238 0.41 9.32 20.99
CA GLY A 238 0.80 8.63 22.22
C GLY A 238 2.30 8.75 22.51
N ALA A 239 3.14 8.51 21.49
CA ALA A 239 4.59 8.69 21.60
C ALA A 239 4.97 10.15 21.92
N ALA A 240 4.33 11.13 21.27
CA ALA A 240 4.55 12.54 21.56
C ALA A 240 4.17 12.92 23.01
N GLY A 241 3.10 12.34 23.55
CA GLY A 241 2.69 12.52 24.94
C GLY A 241 3.77 12.05 25.92
N PHE A 242 4.34 10.87 25.68
CA PHE A 242 5.44 10.35 26.50
C PHE A 242 6.71 11.19 26.42
N ILE A 243 7.08 11.64 25.21
CA ILE A 243 8.21 12.54 25.02
C ILE A 243 8.00 13.84 25.80
N SER A 244 6.78 14.38 25.80
CA SER A 244 6.45 15.67 26.41
C SER A 244 6.38 15.64 27.94
N VAL A 245 5.95 14.53 28.54
CA VAL A 245 5.88 14.34 30.01
C VAL A 245 7.23 13.85 30.57
N GLY A 246 8.05 13.20 29.74
CA GLY A 246 9.21 12.42 30.18
C GLY A 246 8.80 11.13 30.92
N LEU A 247 9.75 10.21 31.14
CA LEU A 247 9.49 8.91 31.80
C LEU A 247 9.06 9.02 33.28
N ARG A 248 9.13 10.20 33.89
CA ARG A 248 8.90 10.42 35.33
C ARG A 248 7.43 10.62 35.72
N GLY A 249 6.51 10.75 34.76
CA GLY A 249 5.08 11.04 35.00
C GLY A 249 4.08 9.93 34.66
N LEU A 250 4.55 8.70 34.40
CA LEU A 250 3.72 7.54 34.07
C LEU A 250 2.81 7.16 35.26
N SER A 251 1.49 7.35 35.13
CA SER A 251 0.50 6.88 36.11
C SER A 251 -0.16 5.56 35.67
N PRO A 252 -0.56 4.66 36.59
CA PRO A 252 -1.23 3.40 36.24
C PRO A 252 -2.51 3.57 35.42
N LEU A 253 -3.22 4.68 35.59
CA LEU A 253 -4.46 4.99 34.85
C LEU A 253 -4.21 5.17 33.34
N MET A 254 -3.01 5.56 32.95
CA MET A 254 -2.61 5.75 31.55
C MET A 254 -2.28 4.46 30.84
N LEU A 255 -1.73 3.49 31.58
CA LEU A 255 -1.64 2.12 31.10
C LEU A 255 -3.05 1.59 30.82
N GLY A 256 -4.05 1.97 31.62
CA GLY A 256 -5.47 1.66 31.38
C GLY A 256 -6.05 2.20 30.06
N VAL A 257 -5.48 3.26 29.46
CA VAL A 257 -5.94 3.81 28.16
C VAL A 257 -5.08 3.29 27.00
N ILE A 258 -3.78 3.12 27.23
CA ILE A 258 -2.81 2.72 26.21
C ILE A 258 -2.85 1.22 25.97
N LEU A 259 -3.02 0.41 27.02
CA LEU A 259 -3.08 -1.05 26.90
C LEU A 259 -4.26 -1.48 26.02
N PRO A 260 -5.50 -0.95 26.18
CA PRO A 260 -6.59 -1.28 25.26
C PRO A 260 -6.33 -0.88 23.82
N VAL A 261 -5.66 0.25 23.56
CA VAL A 261 -5.30 0.66 22.18
C VAL A 261 -4.26 -0.28 21.59
N LEU A 262 -3.21 -0.64 22.34
CA LEU A 262 -2.19 -1.61 21.91
C LEU A 262 -2.77 -3.01 21.73
N VAL A 263 -3.64 -3.45 22.65
CA VAL A 263 -4.34 -4.73 22.61
C VAL A 263 -5.29 -4.77 21.42
N ALA A 264 -6.11 -3.74 21.21
CA ALA A 264 -6.98 -3.62 20.04
C ALA A 264 -6.16 -3.61 18.75
N THR A 265 -5.02 -2.91 18.71
CA THR A 265 -4.11 -2.88 17.55
C THR A 265 -3.52 -4.27 17.27
N TYR A 266 -3.06 -4.97 18.31
CA TYR A 266 -2.53 -6.33 18.20
C TYR A 266 -3.59 -7.33 17.75
N PHE A 267 -4.78 -7.32 18.36
CA PHE A 267 -5.88 -8.21 17.97
C PHE A 267 -6.36 -7.91 16.55
N THR A 268 -6.46 -6.64 16.16
CA THR A 268 -6.82 -6.25 14.79
C THR A 268 -5.78 -6.76 13.80
N TYR A 269 -4.48 -6.63 14.12
CA TYR A 269 -3.39 -7.16 13.31
C TYR A 269 -3.45 -8.69 13.18
N LYS A 270 -3.66 -9.38 14.30
CA LYS A 270 -3.74 -10.85 14.34
C LYS A 270 -4.91 -11.37 13.51
N THR A 271 -6.13 -10.87 13.76
CA THR A 271 -7.34 -11.27 13.02
C THR A 271 -7.19 -11.01 11.52
N TYR A 272 -6.53 -9.91 11.16
CA TYR A 272 -6.27 -9.59 9.76
C TYR A 272 -5.30 -10.57 9.11
N LEU A 273 -4.17 -10.88 9.77
CA LEU A 273 -3.22 -11.85 9.26
C LEU A 273 -3.86 -13.23 9.07
N ASP A 274 -4.66 -13.67 10.05
CA ASP A 274 -5.38 -14.94 9.99
C ASP A 274 -6.32 -14.97 8.77
N LYS A 275 -7.06 -13.87 8.51
CA LYS A 275 -7.96 -13.77 7.35
C LYS A 275 -7.23 -13.81 6.01
N VAL A 276 -6.07 -13.16 5.93
CA VAL A 276 -5.24 -13.18 4.71
C VAL A 276 -4.66 -14.57 4.47
N THR A 277 -4.21 -15.26 5.52
CA THR A 277 -3.71 -16.64 5.39
C THR A 277 -4.81 -17.61 4.98
N GLU A 278 -6.01 -17.49 5.55
CA GLU A 278 -7.17 -18.31 5.20
C GLU A 278 -7.57 -18.09 3.74
N LEU A 279 -7.65 -16.83 3.30
CA LEU A 279 -8.00 -16.49 1.91
C LEU A 279 -6.96 -17.04 0.93
N ASN A 280 -5.67 -16.88 1.21
CA ASN A 280 -4.62 -17.42 0.35
C ASN A 280 -4.66 -18.95 0.29
N SER A 281 -4.87 -19.63 1.42
CA SER A 281 -5.02 -21.08 1.45
C SER A 281 -6.23 -21.55 0.63
N ALA A 282 -7.38 -20.87 0.78
CA ALA A 282 -8.58 -21.19 0.01
C ALA A 282 -8.38 -20.95 -1.50
N LEU A 283 -7.73 -19.84 -1.88
CA LEU A 283 -7.40 -19.57 -3.29
C LEU A 283 -6.46 -20.63 -3.86
N HIS A 284 -5.44 -21.07 -3.12
CA HIS A 284 -4.57 -22.16 -3.56
C HIS A 284 -5.33 -23.48 -3.75
N GLN A 285 -6.25 -23.82 -2.83
CA GLN A 285 -7.07 -25.03 -2.96
C GLN A 285 -8.03 -24.96 -4.15
N VAL A 286 -8.70 -23.84 -4.34
CA VAL A 286 -9.60 -23.62 -5.50
C VAL A 286 -8.80 -23.69 -6.81
N ASN A 287 -7.62 -23.07 -6.87
CA ASN A 287 -6.77 -23.10 -8.04
C ASN A 287 -6.29 -24.52 -8.37
N ASN A 288 -5.91 -25.29 -7.36
CA ASN A 288 -5.50 -26.69 -7.56
C ASN A 288 -6.65 -27.56 -8.08
N LEU A 289 -7.86 -27.40 -7.52
CA LEU A 289 -9.05 -28.15 -7.96
C LEU A 289 -9.53 -27.76 -9.37
N ALA A 290 -9.35 -26.49 -9.75
CA ALA A 290 -9.81 -25.99 -11.05
C ALA A 290 -8.88 -26.36 -12.21
N TYR A 291 -7.58 -26.53 -11.95
CA TYR A 291 -6.56 -26.64 -13.00
C TYR A 291 -5.77 -27.96 -13.02
N TYR A 292 -5.85 -28.78 -11.96
CA TYR A 292 -5.15 -30.06 -11.88
C TYR A 292 -6.13 -31.23 -11.72
N ASP A 293 -5.78 -32.36 -12.32
CA ASP A 293 -6.48 -33.63 -12.15
C ASP A 293 -6.22 -34.19 -10.74
N SER A 294 -7.30 -34.50 -10.00
CA SER A 294 -7.21 -34.90 -8.59
C SER A 294 -6.53 -36.25 -8.35
N LEU A 295 -6.45 -37.12 -9.36
CA LEU A 295 -5.83 -38.43 -9.25
C LEU A 295 -4.33 -38.38 -9.55
N THR A 296 -3.94 -37.72 -10.63
CA THR A 296 -2.56 -37.74 -11.16
C THR A 296 -1.78 -36.46 -10.85
N ASN A 297 -2.45 -35.41 -10.38
CA ASN A 297 -1.90 -34.08 -10.15
C ASN A 297 -1.26 -33.44 -11.40
N LEU A 298 -1.59 -33.96 -12.59
CA LEU A 298 -1.25 -33.36 -13.86
C LEU A 298 -2.22 -32.23 -14.19
N PRO A 299 -1.81 -31.21 -14.96
CA PRO A 299 -2.73 -30.25 -15.59
C PRO A 299 -3.97 -30.94 -16.15
N ASN A 300 -5.15 -30.45 -15.80
CA ASN A 300 -6.37 -30.96 -16.40
C ASN A 300 -6.57 -30.38 -17.81
N ARG A 301 -7.66 -30.79 -18.46
CA ARG A 301 -8.03 -30.29 -19.79
C ARG A 301 -8.07 -28.75 -19.89
N LEU A 302 -8.55 -28.06 -18.84
CA LEU A 302 -8.64 -26.61 -18.83
C LEU A 302 -7.24 -25.98 -18.87
N LEU A 303 -6.37 -26.36 -17.92
CA LEU A 303 -5.00 -25.82 -17.85
C LEU A 303 -4.19 -26.14 -19.11
N PHE A 304 -4.33 -27.37 -19.63
CA PHE A 304 -3.67 -27.76 -20.86
C PHE A 304 -4.13 -26.92 -22.06
N THR A 305 -5.44 -26.65 -22.18
CA THR A 305 -5.98 -25.85 -23.29
C THR A 305 -5.52 -24.39 -23.20
N GLU A 306 -5.45 -23.82 -22.00
CA GLU A 306 -4.88 -22.48 -21.79
C GLU A 306 -3.40 -22.42 -22.20
N HIS A 307 -2.59 -23.39 -21.77
CA HIS A 307 -1.19 -23.50 -22.17
C HIS A 307 -1.03 -23.70 -23.68
N LEU A 308 -1.89 -24.51 -24.31
CA LEU A 308 -1.85 -24.72 -25.76
C LEU A 308 -2.18 -23.44 -26.53
N ASN A 309 -3.21 -22.69 -26.11
CA ASN A 309 -3.56 -21.42 -26.73
C ASN A 309 -2.43 -20.38 -26.60
N GLN A 310 -1.76 -20.35 -25.44
CA GLN A 310 -0.57 -19.52 -25.24
C GLN A 310 0.58 -19.95 -26.15
N ALA A 311 0.87 -21.24 -26.22
CA ALA A 311 1.93 -21.78 -27.08
C ALA A 311 1.65 -21.49 -28.57
N LEU A 312 0.39 -21.57 -29.02
CA LEU A 312 0.00 -21.20 -30.38
C LEU A 312 0.21 -19.72 -30.66
N ALA A 313 -0.18 -18.85 -29.72
CA ALA A 313 0.01 -17.40 -29.87
C ALA A 313 1.50 -16.99 -29.88
N ASP A 314 2.32 -17.62 -29.03
CA ASP A 314 3.77 -17.42 -29.01
C ASP A 314 4.41 -17.94 -30.30
N ALA A 315 3.99 -19.11 -30.80
CA ALA A 315 4.50 -19.68 -32.03
C ALA A 315 4.12 -18.86 -33.27
N GLU A 316 2.92 -18.28 -33.31
CA GLU A 316 2.51 -17.33 -34.36
C GLU A 316 3.38 -16.07 -34.35
N ARG A 317 3.67 -15.52 -33.16
CA ARG A 317 4.53 -14.34 -33.00
C ARG A 317 5.97 -14.61 -33.43
N ASP A 318 6.50 -15.78 -33.06
CA ASP A 318 7.92 -16.10 -33.17
C ASP A 318 8.23 -17.00 -34.40
N ASN A 319 7.23 -17.21 -35.27
CA ASN A 319 7.28 -18.09 -36.45
C ASN A 319 7.82 -19.51 -36.15
N GLN A 320 7.37 -20.06 -35.01
CA GLN A 320 7.70 -21.40 -34.56
C GLN A 320 6.56 -22.39 -34.85
N GLN A 321 6.84 -23.68 -34.69
CA GLN A 321 5.84 -24.73 -34.82
C GLN A 321 5.56 -25.35 -33.45
N VAL A 322 4.28 -25.66 -33.18
CA VAL A 322 3.83 -26.36 -31.99
C VAL A 322 3.43 -27.78 -32.38
N ALA A 323 3.91 -28.78 -31.63
CA ALA A 323 3.48 -30.16 -31.76
C ALA A 323 2.59 -30.55 -30.56
N VAL A 324 1.49 -31.25 -30.85
CA VAL A 324 0.59 -31.80 -29.83
C VAL A 324 0.55 -33.32 -29.98
N MET A 325 0.72 -34.04 -28.89
CA MET A 325 0.69 -35.50 -28.85
C MET A 325 -0.44 -35.97 -27.93
N PHE A 326 -1.28 -36.87 -28.45
CA PHE A 326 -2.26 -37.61 -27.65
C PHE A 326 -1.72 -39.01 -27.39
N LEU A 327 -1.78 -39.43 -26.13
CA LEU A 327 -1.33 -40.74 -25.66
C LEU A 327 -2.50 -41.43 -24.95
N ASP A 328 -2.76 -42.69 -25.28
CA ASP A 328 -3.74 -43.52 -24.60
C ASP A 328 -3.07 -44.79 -24.05
N LEU A 329 -3.62 -45.37 -22.98
CA LEU A 329 -3.11 -46.59 -22.37
C LEU A 329 -3.80 -47.82 -22.96
N ASP A 330 -3.05 -48.57 -23.76
CA ASP A 330 -3.53 -49.81 -24.38
C ASP A 330 -4.12 -50.78 -23.35
N ARG A 331 -5.35 -51.23 -23.61
CA ARG A 331 -6.07 -52.23 -22.81
C ARG A 331 -6.24 -51.85 -21.33
N PHE A 332 -6.19 -50.56 -20.98
CA PHE A 332 -6.38 -50.09 -19.60
C PHE A 332 -7.68 -50.61 -18.96
N LYS A 333 -8.78 -50.69 -19.73
CA LYS A 333 -10.06 -51.26 -19.29
C LYS A 333 -9.92 -52.69 -18.75
N ARG A 334 -9.12 -53.54 -19.41
CA ARG A 334 -8.90 -54.93 -18.96
C ARG A 334 -8.18 -54.99 -17.61
N ILE A 335 -7.32 -54.02 -17.31
CA ILE A 335 -6.64 -53.91 -16.01
C ILE A 335 -7.66 -53.56 -14.93
N ASN A 336 -8.53 -52.58 -15.18
CA ASN A 336 -9.63 -52.24 -14.27
C ASN A 336 -10.57 -53.43 -14.04
N ASP A 337 -10.94 -54.15 -15.10
CA ASP A 337 -11.86 -55.29 -15.02
C ASP A 337 -11.24 -56.49 -14.26
N THR A 338 -9.92 -56.70 -14.37
CA THR A 338 -9.22 -57.86 -13.78
C THR A 338 -8.76 -57.59 -12.35
N PHE A 339 -8.29 -56.38 -12.07
CA PHE A 339 -7.62 -56.04 -10.81
C PHE A 339 -8.31 -54.93 -10.00
N GLY A 340 -9.45 -54.44 -10.51
CA GLY A 340 -10.22 -53.36 -9.90
C GLY A 340 -9.68 -51.97 -10.23
N HIS A 341 -10.58 -50.97 -10.14
CA HIS A 341 -10.27 -49.57 -10.42
C HIS A 341 -9.14 -49.01 -9.56
N GLY A 342 -8.99 -49.46 -8.31
CA GLY A 342 -7.90 -48.99 -7.44
C GLY A 342 -6.50 -49.29 -8.00
N LEU A 343 -6.31 -50.44 -8.67
CA LEU A 343 -5.04 -50.74 -9.32
C LEU A 343 -4.84 -49.92 -10.60
N GLY A 344 -5.92 -49.67 -11.35
CA GLY A 344 -5.90 -48.77 -12.50
C GLY A 344 -5.52 -47.34 -12.13
N ASP A 345 -6.05 -46.83 -11.02
CA ASP A 345 -5.72 -45.51 -10.49
C ASP A 345 -4.23 -45.38 -10.13
N LEU A 346 -3.67 -46.42 -9.51
CA LEU A 346 -2.24 -46.48 -9.21
C LEU A 346 -1.40 -46.50 -10.49
N LEU A 347 -1.82 -47.27 -11.50
CA LEU A 347 -1.17 -47.30 -12.80
C LEU A 347 -1.17 -45.91 -13.46
N LEU A 348 -2.29 -45.19 -13.42
CA LEU A 348 -2.39 -43.83 -13.95
C LEU A 348 -1.43 -42.86 -13.27
N LYS A 349 -1.29 -42.92 -11.94
CA LYS A 349 -0.31 -42.11 -11.19
C LYS A 349 1.11 -42.41 -11.65
N VAL A 350 1.49 -43.70 -11.70
CA VAL A 350 2.84 -44.13 -12.11
C VAL A 350 3.15 -43.71 -13.54
N VAL A 351 2.18 -43.81 -14.46
CA VAL A 351 2.33 -43.35 -15.83
C VAL A 351 2.51 -41.84 -15.88
N GLY A 352 1.69 -41.08 -15.16
CA GLY A 352 1.78 -39.62 -15.09
C GLY A 352 3.14 -39.14 -14.58
N ASP A 353 3.66 -39.77 -13.51
CA ASP A 353 4.98 -39.48 -12.96
C ASP A 353 6.10 -39.80 -13.96
N ARG A 354 6.02 -40.95 -14.63
CA ARG A 354 7.02 -41.36 -15.65
C ARG A 354 7.04 -40.43 -16.86
N LEU A 355 5.87 -40.03 -17.34
CA LEU A 355 5.76 -39.08 -18.46
C LEU A 355 6.33 -37.73 -18.04
N SER A 356 5.95 -37.21 -16.87
CA SER A 356 6.47 -35.93 -16.34
C SER A 356 7.99 -35.92 -16.21
N ALA A 357 8.57 -37.02 -15.68
CA ALA A 357 10.02 -37.16 -15.53
C ALA A 357 10.78 -37.29 -16.88
N SER A 358 10.08 -37.69 -17.94
CA SER A 358 10.66 -37.83 -19.28
C SER A 358 10.72 -36.52 -20.06
N LEU A 359 10.03 -35.48 -19.58
CA LEU A 359 10.01 -34.15 -20.19
C LEU A 359 11.18 -33.30 -19.65
N ARG A 360 12.02 -32.74 -20.54
CA ARG A 360 13.17 -31.90 -20.15
C ARG A 360 12.74 -30.47 -19.84
N CYS A 361 13.34 -29.86 -18.82
CA CYS A 361 13.13 -28.48 -18.36
C CYS A 361 13.79 -27.40 -19.28
N GLY A 362 13.91 -27.65 -20.60
CA GLY A 362 14.99 -27.09 -21.41
C GLY A 362 14.70 -26.04 -22.49
N ASP A 363 13.45 -25.70 -22.83
CA ASP A 363 13.16 -24.76 -23.92
C ASP A 363 12.48 -23.48 -23.39
N VAL A 364 13.26 -22.57 -22.81
CA VAL A 364 12.78 -21.23 -22.39
C VAL A 364 13.84 -20.18 -22.76
N PRO A 365 13.55 -19.20 -23.64
CA PRO A 365 14.37 -18.00 -23.72
C PRO A 365 14.24 -17.25 -22.39
N SER A 366 15.38 -17.01 -21.76
CA SER A 366 15.49 -16.29 -20.48
C SER A 366 14.84 -14.91 -20.54
N GLY A 367 13.66 -14.73 -19.94
CA GLY A 367 13.01 -13.41 -19.86
C GLY A 367 11.62 -13.31 -19.22
N ASP A 368 10.79 -14.35 -19.20
CA ASP A 368 9.42 -14.27 -18.63
C ASP A 368 9.39 -14.81 -17.17
N PRO A 369 8.89 -14.06 -16.18
CA PRO A 369 8.69 -14.53 -14.80
C PRO A 369 7.50 -15.48 -14.62
N ARG A 370 6.73 -15.77 -15.68
CA ARG A 370 5.65 -16.75 -15.63
C ARG A 370 6.23 -18.14 -15.90
N PRO A 371 5.85 -19.17 -15.10
CA PRO A 371 6.34 -20.52 -15.33
C PRO A 371 5.91 -21.02 -16.73
N GLY A 372 6.86 -20.98 -17.66
CA GLY A 372 7.10 -21.94 -18.74
C GLY A 372 5.97 -22.22 -19.73
N THR A 373 6.02 -21.55 -20.89
CA THR A 373 5.38 -22.00 -22.15
C THR A 373 6.10 -23.22 -22.78
N ALA A 374 6.54 -24.18 -21.97
CA ALA A 374 7.34 -25.32 -22.42
C ALA A 374 6.73 -26.64 -21.94
N ILE A 375 6.19 -27.40 -22.88
CA ILE A 375 5.64 -28.76 -22.72
C ILE A 375 4.61 -28.89 -21.59
N SER A 376 3.34 -28.63 -21.91
CA SER A 376 2.22 -28.93 -21.01
C SER A 376 1.81 -30.40 -21.15
N LEU A 377 2.16 -31.26 -20.19
CA LEU A 377 1.54 -32.58 -20.07
C LEU A 377 0.21 -32.41 -19.35
N GLY A 378 -0.90 -32.84 -19.93
CA GLY A 378 -2.21 -32.76 -19.29
C GLY A 378 -2.95 -34.09 -19.33
N ARG A 379 -3.71 -34.39 -18.27
CA ARG A 379 -4.65 -35.51 -18.28
C ARG A 379 -6.01 -35.01 -18.74
N PHE A 380 -6.45 -35.54 -19.88
CA PHE A 380 -7.82 -35.45 -20.32
C PHE A 380 -8.52 -36.69 -19.75
N GLY A 381 -9.34 -36.49 -18.71
CA GLY A 381 -10.11 -37.57 -18.12
C GLY A 381 -10.97 -38.29 -19.18
N GLY A 382 -11.27 -39.55 -18.91
CA GLY A 382 -12.33 -40.30 -19.58
C GLY A 382 -13.43 -40.57 -18.55
N ASP A 383 -14.66 -40.23 -18.90
CA ASP A 383 -15.86 -40.61 -18.15
C ASP A 383 -16.06 -42.13 -18.15
#